data_AF-A0AAD8JEQ9-F1
#
_entry.id   AF-A0AAD8JEQ9-F1
#
_cell.length_a   1.000
_cell.length_b   1.000
_cell.length_c   1.000
_cell.angle_alpha   90.00
_cell.angle_beta   90.00
_cell.angle_gamma   90.00
#
_symmetry.space_group_name_H-M   'P 1'
#
loop_
_entity.id
_entity.type
_entity.pdbx_description
1 polymer ?
#
loop_
_entity_poly.entity_id
_entity_poly.type
_entity_poly.pdbx_seq_one_letter_code
_entity_poly.pdbx_strand_id
1 'polypeptide(L)'
;MGHRKHSVAPKVEAPSVLIKLECNKTLNILARGNYTKALRLMKELCGNIKSVIDLGLVYHFQGTICFKAALIIDGVIMKEKYVMNAIESANKATMLSPNSVEYAHFNTKLLCEETNEYDEVVKECERALGVENLVDPTS
;
A
#
# COMPACT_ATOMS: atom_id res chain seq x y z
N MET A 1 -22.18 35.44 23.96
CA MET A 1 -20.73 35.28 23.70
C MET A 1 -20.48 33.83 23.31
N GLY A 2 -20.39 33.54 22.00
CA GLY A 2 -20.15 32.18 21.51
C GLY A 2 -18.64 31.93 21.41
N HIS A 3 -18.11 31.09 22.29
CA HIS A 3 -16.75 30.58 22.15
C HIS A 3 -16.71 29.63 20.96
N ARG A 4 -16.09 30.06 19.86
CA ARG A 4 -15.69 29.17 18.77
C ARG A 4 -14.73 28.15 19.37
N LYS A 5 -15.18 26.90 19.47
CA LYS A 5 -14.27 25.77 19.68
C LYS A 5 -13.39 25.70 18.43
N HIS A 6 -12.13 26.09 18.56
CA HIS A 6 -11.14 25.79 17.54
C HIS A 6 -11.05 24.28 17.43
N SER A 7 -11.67 23.73 16.38
CA SER A 7 -11.44 22.35 15.97
C SER A 7 -9.98 22.25 15.57
N VAL A 8 -9.15 21.70 16.46
CA VAL A 8 -7.78 21.33 16.11
C VAL A 8 -7.93 20.15 15.16
N ALA A 9 -7.68 20.37 13.87
CA ALA A 9 -7.60 19.30 12.90
C ALA A 9 -6.64 18.23 13.44
N PRO A 10 -7.00 16.93 13.38
CA PRO A 10 -6.13 15.87 13.87
C PRO A 10 -4.78 15.99 13.16
N LYS A 11 -3.70 16.05 13.95
CA LYS A 11 -2.34 16.07 13.43
C LYS A 11 -2.16 14.78 12.63
N VAL A 12 -1.99 14.90 11.32
CA VAL A 12 -1.71 13.75 10.45
C VAL A 12 -0.41 13.13 10.94
N GLU A 13 -0.51 11.98 11.58
CA GLU A 13 0.66 11.21 12.02
C GLU A 13 1.31 10.60 10.77
N ALA A 14 2.61 10.83 10.61
CA ALA A 14 3.39 10.33 9.48
C ALA A 14 3.99 8.95 9.81
N PRO A 15 4.24 8.10 8.81
CA PRO A 15 4.94 6.83 9.03
C PRO A 15 6.35 7.02 9.59
N SER A 16 6.81 6.03 10.34
CA SER A 16 8.15 5.95 10.90
C SER A 16 9.22 5.89 9.81
N VAL A 17 10.21 6.78 9.91
CA VAL A 17 11.38 6.82 9.01
C VAL A 17 12.11 5.48 8.98
N LEU A 18 12.17 4.78 10.13
CA LEU A 18 12.84 3.47 10.21
C LEU A 18 12.09 2.42 9.38
N ILE A 19 10.75 2.42 9.43
CA ILE A 19 9.93 1.49 8.64
C ILE A 19 10.09 1.79 7.15
N LYS A 20 10.04 3.06 6.75
CA LYS A 20 10.31 3.49 5.36
C LYS A 20 11.69 3.01 4.89
N LEU A 21 12.71 3.07 5.75
CA LEU A 21 14.06 2.58 5.43
C LEU A 21 14.11 1.07 5.23
N GLU A 22 13.47 0.28 6.10
CA GLU A 22 13.42 -1.20 5.97
C GLU A 22 12.63 -1.63 4.72
N CYS A 23 11.54 -0.94 4.41
CA CYS A 23 10.79 -1.12 3.17
C CYS A 23 11.66 -0.89 1.92
N ASN A 24 12.41 0.22 1.88
CA ASN A 24 13.32 0.54 0.79
C ASN A 24 14.49 -0.45 0.66
N LYS A 25 15.06 -0.90 1.77
CA LYS A 25 16.07 -1.99 1.76
C LYS A 25 15.51 -3.25 1.11
N THR A 26 14.27 -3.61 1.42
CA THR A 26 13.61 -4.79 0.88
C THR A 26 13.36 -4.66 -0.63
N LEU A 27 12.93 -3.49 -1.11
CA LEU A 27 12.83 -3.20 -2.55
C LEU A 27 14.17 -3.32 -3.27
N ASN A 28 15.26 -2.83 -2.66
CA ASN A 28 16.60 -2.95 -3.25
C ASN A 28 17.06 -4.41 -3.38
N ILE A 29 16.66 -5.28 -2.44
CA ILE A 29 16.92 -6.72 -2.54
C ILE A 29 16.16 -7.33 -3.74
N LEU A 30 14.90 -6.92 -3.92
CA LEU A 30 14.08 -7.35 -5.07
C LEU A 30 14.67 -6.89 -6.40
N ALA A 31 15.09 -5.62 -6.49
CA ALA A 31 15.71 -5.05 -7.69
C ALA A 31 17.00 -5.77 -8.11
N ARG A 32 17.67 -6.46 -7.17
CA ARG A 32 18.83 -7.32 -7.43
C ARG A 32 18.44 -8.76 -7.79
N GLY A 33 17.17 -9.03 -8.06
CA GLY A 33 16.64 -10.33 -8.47
C GLY A 33 16.34 -11.31 -7.32
N ASN A 34 16.58 -10.94 -6.06
CA ASN A 34 16.38 -11.85 -4.93
C ASN A 34 14.96 -11.72 -4.35
N TYR A 35 13.97 -12.14 -5.14
CA TYR A 35 12.56 -12.04 -4.76
C TYR A 35 12.20 -12.87 -3.54
N THR A 36 12.77 -14.07 -3.39
CA THR A 36 12.51 -14.96 -2.24
C THR A 36 12.90 -14.28 -0.92
N LYS A 37 14.08 -13.64 -0.88
CA LYS A 37 14.51 -12.89 0.32
C LYS A 37 13.67 -11.65 0.54
N ALA A 38 13.33 -10.91 -0.51
CA ALA A 38 12.50 -9.71 -0.40
C ALA A 38 11.10 -10.04 0.18
N LEU A 39 10.44 -11.07 -0.36
CA LEU A 39 9.12 -11.52 0.09
C LEU A 39 9.15 -11.99 1.56
N ARG A 40 10.20 -12.72 1.97
CA ARG A 40 10.36 -13.18 3.35
C ARG A 40 10.50 -12.00 4.32
N LEU A 41 11.43 -11.07 4.03
CA LEU A 41 11.67 -9.89 4.87
C LEU A 41 10.42 -9.02 4.98
N MET A 42 9.69 -8.86 3.87
CA MET A 42 8.45 -8.09 3.87
C MET A 42 7.39 -8.72 4.78
N LYS A 43 7.20 -10.06 4.70
CA LYS A 43 6.28 -10.79 5.58
C LYS A 43 6.66 -10.68 7.05
N GLU A 44 7.95 -10.77 7.36
CA GLU A 44 8.48 -10.57 8.72
C GLU A 44 8.22 -9.14 9.21
N LEU A 45 8.41 -8.13 8.37
CA LEU A 45 8.13 -6.75 8.72
C LEU A 45 6.64 -6.55 9.05
N CYS A 46 5.73 -7.03 8.20
CA CYS A 46 4.28 -6.96 8.43
C CYS A 46 3.85 -7.55 9.78
N GLY A 47 4.45 -8.66 10.22
CA GLY A 47 4.11 -9.33 11.48
C GLY A 47 4.54 -8.56 12.74
N ASN A 48 5.43 -7.56 12.61
CA ASN A 48 6.02 -6.85 13.74
C ASN A 48 5.50 -5.42 13.94
N ILE A 49 4.69 -4.91 13.00
CA ILE A 49 4.17 -3.54 13.08
C ILE A 49 2.97 -3.47 14.04
N LYS A 50 2.99 -2.47 14.91
CA LYS A 50 1.88 -2.16 15.85
C LYS A 50 1.13 -0.88 15.49
N SER A 51 1.79 0.08 14.85
CA SER A 51 1.18 1.34 14.42
C SER A 51 0.34 1.11 13.17
N VAL A 52 -0.91 1.58 13.18
CA VAL A 52 -1.82 1.48 12.03
C VAL A 52 -1.27 2.21 10.81
N ILE A 53 -0.58 3.33 11.03
CA ILE A 53 -0.01 4.17 9.97
C ILE A 53 1.20 3.48 9.34
N ASP A 54 2.10 2.95 10.15
CA ASP A 54 3.22 2.15 9.67
C ASP A 54 2.73 0.89 8.96
N LEU A 55 1.63 0.30 9.42
CA LEU A 55 1.05 -0.90 8.84
C LEU A 55 0.47 -0.61 7.45
N GLY A 56 -0.17 0.56 7.27
CA GLY A 56 -0.62 1.05 5.96
C GLY A 56 0.54 1.19 4.97
N LEU A 57 1.64 1.83 5.39
CA LEU A 57 2.87 1.95 4.58
C LEU A 57 3.43 0.57 4.22
N VAL A 58 3.53 -0.32 5.20
CA VAL A 58 4.07 -1.66 5.04
C VAL A 58 3.24 -2.51 4.07
N TYR A 59 1.90 -2.43 4.14
CA TYR A 59 1.03 -3.09 3.16
C TYR A 59 1.19 -2.52 1.74
N HIS A 60 1.38 -1.20 1.59
CA HIS A 60 1.66 -0.61 0.28
C HIS A 60 2.96 -1.16 -0.33
N PHE A 61 4.04 -1.23 0.46
CA PHE A 61 5.31 -1.82 0.01
C PHE A 61 5.19 -3.32 -0.24
N GLN A 62 4.43 -4.05 0.58
CA GLN A 62 4.15 -5.47 0.37
C GLN A 62 3.46 -5.69 -0.97
N GLY A 63 2.43 -4.89 -1.28
CA GLY A 63 1.74 -4.95 -2.57
C GLY A 63 2.70 -4.71 -3.74
N THR A 64 3.54 -3.68 -3.64
CA THR A 64 4.56 -3.36 -4.65
C THR A 64 5.55 -4.50 -4.84
N ILE A 65 6.05 -5.11 -3.76
CA ILE A 65 7.00 -6.23 -3.83
C ILE A 65 6.35 -7.46 -4.45
N CYS A 66 5.12 -7.79 -4.07
CA CYS A 66 4.38 -8.92 -4.64
C CYS A 66 4.13 -8.71 -6.14
N PHE A 67 3.67 -7.53 -6.55
CA PHE A 67 3.44 -7.22 -7.96
C PHE A 67 4.74 -7.32 -8.77
N LYS A 68 5.82 -6.67 -8.32
CA LYS A 68 7.13 -6.73 -8.99
C LYS A 68 7.72 -8.14 -9.01
N ALA A 69 7.48 -8.95 -7.98
CA ALA A 69 7.87 -10.37 -7.97
C ALA A 69 7.08 -11.17 -9.02
N ALA A 70 5.79 -10.92 -9.18
CA ALA A 70 4.96 -11.57 -10.20
C ALA A 70 5.45 -11.30 -11.63
N LEU A 71 6.06 -10.13 -11.87
CA LEU A 71 6.63 -9.77 -13.18
C LEU A 71 7.92 -10.52 -13.53
N ILE A 72 8.64 -11.08 -12.54
CA ILE A 72 9.95 -11.71 -12.74
C ILE A 72 9.96 -13.22 -12.47
N ILE A 73 8.93 -13.75 -11.82
CA ILE A 73 8.84 -15.17 -11.45
C ILE A 73 8.26 -15.98 -12.60
N ASP A 74 8.90 -17.11 -12.89
CA ASP A 74 8.37 -18.10 -13.82
C ASP A 74 7.22 -18.92 -13.21
N GLY A 75 6.26 -19.28 -14.06
CA GLY A 75 5.15 -20.16 -13.71
C GLY A 75 3.86 -19.41 -13.37
N VAL A 76 2.81 -19.74 -14.12
CA VAL A 76 1.49 -19.07 -14.06
C VAL A 76 0.89 -19.08 -12.66
N ILE A 77 0.92 -20.24 -11.97
CA ILE A 77 0.36 -20.40 -10.62
C ILE A 77 1.04 -19.46 -9.62
N MET A 78 2.36 -19.33 -9.69
CA MET A 78 3.11 -18.47 -8.77
C MET A 78 2.87 -17.00 -9.09
N LYS A 79 2.81 -16.65 -10.38
CA LYS A 79 2.46 -15.29 -10.84
C LYS A 79 1.08 -14.88 -10.31
N GLU A 80 0.04 -15.68 -10.55
CA GLU A 80 -1.33 -15.41 -10.09
C GLU A 80 -1.40 -15.25 -8.57
N LYS A 81 -0.72 -16.13 -7.84
CA LYS A 81 -0.63 -16.04 -6.37
C LYS A 81 -0.05 -14.70 -5.92
N TYR A 82 1.02 -14.22 -6.54
CA TYR A 82 1.64 -12.95 -6.14
C TYR A 82 0.84 -11.73 -6.58
N VAL A 83 0.15 -11.80 -7.73
CA VAL A 83 -0.83 -10.79 -8.14
C VAL A 83 -1.95 -10.67 -7.10
N MET A 84 -2.54 -11.78 -6.68
CA MET A 84 -3.59 -11.78 -5.65
C MET A 84 -3.10 -11.21 -4.32
N ASN A 85 -1.89 -11.58 -3.88
CA ASN A 85 -1.28 -11.00 -2.68
C ASN A 85 -1.04 -9.49 -2.83
N ALA A 86 -0.71 -9.02 -4.04
CA ALA A 86 -0.51 -7.60 -4.31
C ALA A 86 -1.81 -6.81 -4.15
N ILE A 87 -2.91 -7.31 -4.74
CA ILE A 87 -4.25 -6.72 -4.63
C ILE A 87 -4.72 -6.71 -3.18
N GLU A 88 -4.60 -7.83 -2.46
CA GLU A 88 -5.01 -7.91 -1.05
C GLU A 88 -4.24 -6.89 -0.19
N SER A 89 -2.94 -6.73 -0.44
CA SER A 89 -2.11 -5.76 0.29
C SER A 89 -2.47 -4.31 -0.08
N ALA A 90 -2.71 -4.02 -1.36
CA ALA A 90 -3.11 -2.69 -1.81
C ALA A 90 -4.47 -2.25 -1.25
N ASN A 91 -5.42 -3.20 -1.19
CA ASN A 91 -6.71 -2.98 -0.54
C ASN A 91 -6.53 -2.64 0.95
N LYS A 92 -5.75 -3.44 1.69
CA LYS A 92 -5.44 -3.16 3.11
C LYS A 92 -4.78 -1.80 3.31
N ALA A 93 -3.81 -1.43 2.48
CA ALA A 93 -3.16 -0.12 2.56
C ALA A 93 -4.18 1.03 2.39
N THR A 94 -5.09 0.89 1.43
CA THR A 94 -6.18 1.84 1.16
C THR A 94 -7.15 1.92 2.34
N MET A 95 -7.54 0.79 2.93
CA MET A 95 -8.42 0.76 4.10
C MET A 95 -7.80 1.45 5.32
N LEU A 96 -6.49 1.27 5.54
CA LEU A 96 -5.78 1.87 6.67
C LEU A 96 -5.40 3.34 6.44
N SER A 97 -5.36 3.79 5.19
CA SER A 97 -5.01 5.16 4.82
C SER A 97 -5.91 5.65 3.67
N PRO A 98 -7.22 5.82 3.90
CA PRO A 98 -8.18 6.13 2.85
C PRO A 98 -7.92 7.47 2.17
N ASN A 99 -7.22 8.40 2.84
CA ASN A 99 -6.90 9.71 2.29
C ASN A 99 -5.60 9.72 1.44
N SER A 100 -4.96 8.55 1.26
CA SER A 100 -3.80 8.42 0.39
C SER A 100 -4.24 8.15 -1.05
N VAL A 101 -4.08 9.17 -1.90
CA VAL A 101 -4.34 9.04 -3.35
C VAL A 101 -3.36 8.09 -4.01
N GLU A 102 -2.11 8.05 -3.56
CA GLU A 102 -1.12 7.11 -4.08
C GLU A 102 -1.57 5.66 -3.85
N TYR A 103 -2.11 5.35 -2.66
CA TYR A 103 -2.52 3.98 -2.33
C TYR A 103 -3.77 3.59 -3.12
N ALA A 104 -4.74 4.49 -3.22
CA ALA A 104 -5.94 4.30 -4.05
C ALA A 104 -5.58 4.10 -5.53
N HIS A 105 -4.66 4.91 -6.07
CA HIS A 105 -4.19 4.79 -7.45
C HIS A 105 -3.46 3.46 -7.69
N PHE A 106 -2.61 3.03 -6.76
CA PHE A 106 -1.95 1.73 -6.87
C PHE A 106 -2.96 0.57 -6.83
N ASN A 107 -3.95 0.61 -5.93
CA ASN A 107 -4.98 -0.42 -5.83
C ASN A 107 -5.85 -0.49 -7.09
N THR A 108 -6.36 0.64 -7.57
CA THR A 108 -7.17 0.72 -8.80
C THR A 108 -6.40 0.27 -10.03
N LYS A 109 -5.11 0.63 -10.14
CA LYS A 109 -4.24 0.13 -11.20
C LYS A 109 -4.17 -1.40 -11.21
N LEU A 110 -3.94 -2.03 -10.05
CA LEU A 110 -3.87 -3.49 -9.96
C LEU A 110 -5.21 -4.15 -10.33
N LEU A 111 -6.33 -3.61 -9.84
CA LEU A 111 -7.65 -4.13 -10.18
C LEU A 111 -7.95 -3.98 -11.69
N CYS A 112 -7.53 -2.88 -12.31
CA CYS A 112 -7.77 -2.66 -13.74
C CYS A 112 -6.86 -3.50 -14.64
N GLU A 113 -5.60 -3.70 -14.26
CA GLU A 113 -4.60 -4.40 -15.09
C GLU A 113 -4.63 -5.92 -14.91
N GLU A 114 -4.93 -6.38 -13.70
CA GLU A 114 -4.77 -7.79 -13.32
C GLU A 114 -6.10 -8.51 -13.06
N THR A 115 -7.21 -7.78 -12.99
CA THR A 115 -8.55 -8.34 -12.86
C THR A 115 -9.51 -7.68 -13.86
N ASN A 116 -10.74 -8.20 -13.95
CA ASN A 116 -11.82 -7.56 -14.70
C ASN A 116 -12.83 -6.88 -13.76
N GLU A 117 -12.39 -6.47 -12.57
CA GLU A 117 -13.25 -5.87 -11.53
C GLU A 117 -13.42 -4.36 -11.74
N TYR A 118 -13.97 -3.97 -12.89
CA TYR A 118 -14.16 -2.56 -13.26
C TYR A 118 -15.09 -1.79 -12.31
N ASP A 119 -16.07 -2.46 -11.71
CA ASP A 119 -17.01 -1.82 -10.77
C ASP A 119 -16.31 -1.36 -9.49
N GLU A 120 -15.39 -2.16 -8.94
CA GLU A 120 -14.59 -1.76 -7.77
C GLU A 120 -13.58 -0.66 -8.13
N VAL A 121 -13.06 -0.66 -9.37
CA VAL A 121 -12.21 0.44 -9.88
C VAL A 121 -12.98 1.76 -9.91
N VAL A 122 -14.20 1.78 -10.45
CA VAL A 122 -15.03 3.01 -10.53
C VAL A 122 -15.31 3.54 -9.13
N LYS A 123 -15.76 2.67 -8.22
CA LYS A 123 -16.08 3.03 -6.84
C LYS A 123 -14.88 3.62 -6.09
N GLU A 124 -13.70 3.03 -6.25
CA GLU A 124 -12.48 3.52 -5.60
C GLU A 124 -11.99 4.84 -6.22
N CYS A 125 -12.13 5.03 -7.53
CA CYS A 125 -11.86 6.31 -8.19
C CYS A 125 -12.79 7.44 -7.70
N GLU A 126 -14.10 7.18 -7.63
CA GLU A 126 -15.08 8.15 -7.12
C GLU A 126 -14.78 8.54 -5.68
N ARG A 127 -14.41 7.56 -4.84
CA ARG A 127 -13.99 7.79 -3.46
C ARG A 127 -12.75 8.67 -3.39
N ALA A 128 -11.73 8.39 -4.20
CA ALA A 128 -10.47 9.16 -4.22
C ALA A 128 -10.68 10.61 -4.69
N LEU A 129 -11.55 10.83 -5.69
CA LEU A 129 -11.92 12.18 -6.15
C LEU A 129 -12.64 13.01 -5.09
N GLY A 130 -13.31 12.36 -4.13
CA GLY A 130 -13.99 13.01 -3.00
C GLY A 130 -13.10 13.35 -1.80
N VAL A 131 -11.79 13.05 -1.83
CA VAL A 131 -10.89 13.29 -0.69
C VAL A 131 -10.52 14.79 -0.60
N GLU A 132 -11.02 15.48 0.43
CA GLU A 132 -10.72 16.91 0.65
C GLU A 132 -9.40 17.15 1.40
N ASN A 133 -8.97 16.22 2.25
CA ASN A 133 -7.75 16.33 3.06
C ASN A 133 -6.70 15.31 2.58
N LEU A 134 -6.00 15.67 1.51
CA LEU A 134 -4.96 14.84 0.91
C LEU A 134 -3.83 14.59 1.91
N VAL A 135 -3.44 13.32 2.04
CA VAL A 135 -2.24 12.91 2.76
C VAL A 135 -1.41 12.06 1.81
N ASP A 136 -0.16 12.43 1.62
CA ASP A 136 0.83 11.55 1.01
C ASP A 136 1.73 10.97 2.11
N PRO A 137 1.54 9.70 2.50
CA PRO A 137 2.33 9.08 3.56
C PRO A 137 3.76 8.72 3.12
N THR A 138 4.07 8.76 1.82
CA THR A 138 5.37 8.34 1.28
C THR A 138 6.28 9.52 0.90
N SER A 139 5.78 10.76 0.98
CA SER A 139 6.59 11.99 0.95
C SER A 139 7.75 11.97 1.95
#